data_AF-A0A2E1W3W1-F1
#
_entry.id   AF-A0A2E1W3W1-F1
#
_cell.length_a   1.000
_cell.length_b   1.000
_cell.length_c   1.000
_cell.angle_alpha   90.00
_cell.angle_beta   90.00
_cell.angle_gamma   90.00
#
_symmetry.space_group_name_H-M   'P 1'
#
loop_
_entity.id
_entity.type
_entity.pdbx_description
1 polymer ?
#
loop_
_entity_poly.entity_id
_entity_poly.type
_entity_poly.pdbx_seq_one_letter_code
_entity_poly.pdbx_strand_id
1 'polypeptide(L)'
;MKEKRKNQKNLTSFFILLSSLLLVVFSCHVLVKYLLDETVFSNRITESYLLNFFLGFLSYVVLILSIKKHLSSLGFIFMYTSFGKFVVFFIAFKPYYSANGTVDFDEFMTLMIPYSFALVAEIYSMSKVLKN
;
A
#
# COMPACT_ATOMS: atom_id res chain seq x y z
N MET A 1 9.76 -28.71 -0.29
CA MET A 1 8.97 -28.43 -1.52
C MET A 1 7.55 -27.91 -1.23
N LYS A 2 6.78 -28.52 -0.31
CA LYS A 2 5.39 -28.10 -0.01
C LYS A 2 5.27 -26.65 0.54
N GLU A 3 6.17 -26.25 1.43
CA GLU A 3 6.18 -24.90 2.04
C GLU A 3 6.48 -23.78 1.02
N LYS A 4 7.49 -23.97 0.16
CA LYS A 4 7.83 -23.02 -0.93
C LYS A 4 6.64 -22.79 -1.87
N ARG A 5 5.88 -23.86 -2.16
CA ARG A 5 4.64 -23.80 -2.97
C ARG A 5 3.49 -23.09 -2.25
N LYS A 6 3.35 -23.24 -0.91
CA LYS A 6 2.38 -22.49 -0.09
C LYS A 6 2.68 -20.99 -0.12
N ASN A 7 3.94 -20.60 0.09
CA ASN A 7 4.35 -19.19 0.07
C ASN A 7 4.17 -18.55 -1.31
N GLN A 8 4.53 -19.26 -2.39
CA GLN A 8 4.27 -18.78 -3.74
C GLN A 8 2.77 -18.54 -3.99
N LYS A 9 1.91 -19.48 -3.58
CA LYS A 9 0.46 -19.31 -3.71
C LYS A 9 -0.04 -18.09 -2.92
N ASN A 10 0.46 -17.87 -1.71
CA ASN A 10 0.09 -16.71 -0.88
C ASN A 10 0.54 -15.38 -1.52
N LEU A 11 1.74 -15.35 -2.10
CA LEU A 11 2.25 -14.18 -2.80
C LEU A 11 1.44 -13.86 -4.06
N THR A 12 1.13 -14.86 -4.89
CA THR A 12 0.30 -14.67 -6.08
C THR A 12 -1.12 -14.22 -5.71
N SER A 13 -1.70 -14.81 -4.66
CA SER A 13 -3.03 -14.42 -4.18
C SER A 13 -3.03 -12.98 -3.69
N PHE A 14 -1.99 -12.57 -2.95
CA PHE A 14 -1.85 -11.20 -2.47
C PHE A 14 -1.63 -10.21 -3.61
N PHE A 15 -0.78 -10.55 -4.59
CA PHE A 15 -0.57 -9.71 -5.77
C PHE A 15 -1.88 -9.40 -6.48
N ILE A 16 -2.69 -10.44 -6.76
CA ILE A 16 -4.00 -10.29 -7.42
C ILE A 16 -4.95 -9.44 -6.57
N LEU A 17 -5.02 -9.69 -5.26
CA LEU A 17 -5.85 -8.91 -4.34
C LEU A 17 -5.43 -7.43 -4.33
N LEU A 18 -4.13 -7.16 -4.18
CA LEU A 18 -3.61 -5.80 -4.10
C LEU A 18 -3.81 -5.05 -5.42
N SER A 19 -3.51 -5.69 -6.56
CA SER A 19 -3.72 -5.09 -7.89
C SER A 19 -5.20 -4.77 -8.13
N SER A 20 -6.09 -5.73 -7.88
CA SER A 20 -7.54 -5.53 -8.10
C SER A 20 -8.12 -4.48 -7.15
N LEU A 21 -7.75 -4.51 -5.88
CA LEU A 21 -8.21 -3.53 -4.90
C LEU A 21 -7.74 -2.13 -5.26
N LEU A 22 -6.45 -1.94 -5.52
CA LEU A 22 -5.91 -0.61 -5.86
C LEU A 22 -6.44 -0.11 -7.20
N LEU A 23 -6.71 -0.97 -8.17
CA LEU A 23 -7.35 -0.58 -9.42
C LEU A 23 -8.77 -0.05 -9.20
N VAL A 24 -9.58 -0.77 -8.41
CA VAL A 24 -10.96 -0.33 -8.08
C VAL A 24 -10.92 0.99 -7.31
N VAL A 25 -10.08 1.10 -6.29
CA VAL A 25 -9.95 2.31 -5.47
C VAL A 25 -9.44 3.48 -6.31
N PHE A 26 -8.50 3.25 -7.22
CA PHE A 26 -8.00 4.27 -8.16
C PHE A 26 -9.13 4.79 -9.06
N SER A 27 -9.92 3.90 -9.65
CA SER A 27 -11.07 4.27 -10.48
C SER A 27 -12.10 5.08 -9.70
N CYS A 28 -12.43 4.66 -8.47
CA CYS A 28 -13.32 5.43 -7.60
C CYS A 28 -12.74 6.80 -7.24
N HIS A 29 -11.45 6.87 -6.92
CA HIS A 29 -10.80 8.11 -6.54
C HIS A 29 -10.78 9.12 -7.69
N VAL A 30 -10.41 8.67 -8.90
CA VAL A 30 -10.49 9.44 -10.14
C VAL A 30 -11.90 9.93 -10.43
N LEU A 31 -12.92 9.07 -10.26
CA LEU A 31 -14.32 9.44 -10.44
C LEU A 31 -14.74 10.54 -9.45
N VAL A 32 -14.34 10.44 -8.18
CA VAL A 32 -14.62 11.48 -7.18
C VAL A 32 -13.98 12.80 -7.57
N LYS A 33 -12.70 12.81 -8.00
CA LYS A 33 -12.04 14.06 -8.47
C LYS A 33 -12.79 14.67 -9.65
N TYR A 34 -13.21 13.84 -10.61
CA TYR A 34 -14.00 14.29 -11.77
C TYR A 34 -15.34 14.92 -11.36
N LEU A 35 -16.05 14.33 -10.40
CA LEU A 35 -17.33 14.85 -9.91
C LEU A 35 -17.19 16.14 -9.09
N LEU A 36 -15.99 16.41 -8.55
CA LEU A 36 -15.66 17.64 -7.82
C LEU A 36 -15.09 18.74 -8.74
N ASP A 37 -15.11 18.54 -10.06
CA ASP A 37 -14.49 19.41 -11.07
C ASP A 37 -12.98 19.65 -10.83
N GLU A 38 -12.33 18.74 -10.13
CA GLU A 38 -10.89 18.77 -9.91
C GLU A 38 -10.12 18.18 -11.09
N THR A 39 -8.85 18.57 -11.25
CA THR A 39 -7.99 17.97 -12.26
C THR A 39 -7.69 16.51 -11.90
N VAL A 40 -8.25 15.59 -12.69
CA VAL A 40 -8.28 14.14 -12.41
C VAL A 40 -6.91 13.52 -12.10
N PHE A 41 -5.87 13.93 -12.84
CA PHE A 41 -4.50 13.42 -12.68
C PHE A 41 -3.58 14.38 -11.89
N SER A 42 -4.16 15.30 -11.11
CA SER A 42 -3.37 16.16 -10.23
C SER A 42 -2.75 15.38 -9.07
N ASN A 43 -1.87 16.06 -8.33
CA ASN A 43 -1.20 15.55 -7.13
C ASN A 43 -0.49 14.20 -7.32
N ARG A 44 -0.06 13.88 -8.55
CA ARG A 44 0.65 12.62 -8.84
C ARG A 44 -0.12 11.38 -8.35
N ILE A 45 -1.45 11.38 -8.52
CA ILE A 45 -2.32 10.28 -8.11
C ILE A 45 -1.83 8.94 -8.69
N THR A 46 -1.44 8.90 -9.96
CA THR A 46 -0.95 7.67 -10.60
C THR A 46 0.31 7.16 -9.92
N GLU A 47 1.30 8.02 -9.67
CA GLU A 47 2.54 7.65 -9.00
C GLU A 47 2.32 7.22 -7.55
N SER A 48 1.37 7.85 -6.85
CA SER A 48 1.00 7.46 -5.48
C SER A 48 0.46 6.02 -5.43
N TYR A 49 -0.42 5.65 -6.36
CA TYR A 49 -0.97 4.30 -6.42
C TYR A 49 0.07 3.26 -6.85
N LEU A 50 0.91 3.59 -7.83
CA LEU A 50 2.01 2.72 -8.24
C LEU A 50 2.98 2.47 -7.08
N LEU A 51 3.43 3.52 -6.38
CA LEU A 51 4.33 3.36 -5.26
C LEU A 51 3.69 2.55 -4.12
N ASN A 52 2.40 2.75 -3.83
CA ASN A 52 1.69 1.97 -2.83
C ASN A 52 1.57 0.49 -3.21
N PHE A 53 1.36 0.20 -4.49
CA PHE A 53 1.40 -1.17 -4.99
C PHE A 53 2.77 -1.81 -4.75
N PHE A 54 3.86 -1.15 -5.17
CA PHE A 54 5.21 -1.69 -5.02
C PHE A 54 5.60 -1.87 -3.55
N LEU A 55 5.38 -0.85 -2.74
CA LEU A 55 5.72 -0.87 -1.32
C LEU A 55 4.86 -1.85 -0.52
N GLY A 56 3.55 -1.93 -0.82
CA GLY A 56 2.65 -2.90 -0.22
C GLY A 56 3.05 -4.33 -0.56
N PHE A 57 3.38 -4.60 -1.83
CA PHE A 57 3.88 -5.90 -2.25
C PHE A 57 5.21 -6.27 -1.58
N LEU A 58 6.17 -5.35 -1.57
CA LEU A 58 7.47 -5.55 -0.93
C LEU A 58 7.34 -5.80 0.57
N SER A 59 6.52 -5.01 1.26
CA SER A 59 6.24 -5.17 2.69
C SER A 59 5.63 -6.54 3.00
N TYR A 60 4.67 -7.00 2.18
CA TYR A 60 4.12 -8.35 2.34
C TYR A 60 5.13 -9.46 2.08
N VAL A 61 6.04 -9.30 1.10
CA VAL A 61 7.14 -10.26 0.89
C VAL A 61 8.02 -10.34 2.15
N VAL A 62 8.38 -9.20 2.75
CA VAL A 62 9.15 -9.15 4.00
C VAL A 62 8.41 -9.88 5.12
N LEU A 63 7.10 -9.69 5.25
CA LEU A 63 6.29 -10.40 6.24
C LEU A 63 6.31 -11.92 6.03
N ILE A 64 6.07 -12.40 4.81
CA ILE A 64 6.06 -13.84 4.49
C ILE A 64 7.40 -14.50 4.81
N LEU A 65 8.52 -13.81 4.53
CA LEU A 65 9.85 -14.31 4.85
C LEU A 65 10.12 -14.30 6.37
N SER A 66 9.56 -13.33 7.08
CA SER A 66 9.78 -13.14 8.51
C SER A 66 8.98 -14.09 9.40
N ILE A 67 7.83 -14.61 8.93
CA ILE A 67 6.97 -15.56 9.67
C ILE A 67 7.78 -16.70 10.29
N LYS A 68 8.73 -17.27 9.54
CA LYS A 68 9.48 -18.46 9.97
C LYS A 68 10.38 -18.19 11.17
N LYS A 69 11.00 -17.01 11.24
CA LYS A 69 12.06 -16.70 12.20
C LYS A 69 11.58 -15.77 13.33
N HIS A 70 10.56 -14.96 13.07
CA HIS A 70 10.16 -13.85 13.93
C HIS A 70 8.63 -13.80 14.14
N LEU A 71 7.97 -14.95 14.24
CA LEU A 71 6.51 -15.03 14.43
C LEU A 71 6.01 -14.19 15.62
N SER A 72 6.71 -14.27 16.76
CA SER A 72 6.39 -13.51 17.99
C SER A 72 6.57 -12.00 17.84
N SER A 73 7.40 -11.54 16.90
CA SER A 73 7.70 -10.12 16.66
C SER A 73 7.09 -9.61 15.35
N LEU A 74 6.26 -10.40 14.69
CA LEU A 74 5.77 -10.13 13.36
C LEU A 74 4.88 -8.87 13.29
N GLY A 75 4.13 -8.59 14.36
CA GLY A 75 3.39 -7.34 14.51
C GLY A 75 4.31 -6.12 14.52
N PHE A 76 5.47 -6.20 15.18
CA PHE A 76 6.47 -5.13 15.15
C PHE A 76 7.07 -4.97 13.77
N ILE A 77 7.41 -6.07 13.09
CA ILE A 77 7.92 -6.02 11.71
C ILE A 77 6.91 -5.34 10.79
N PHE A 78 5.63 -5.69 10.89
CA PHE A 78 4.55 -5.04 10.14
C PHE A 78 4.44 -3.54 10.45
N MET A 79 4.53 -3.14 11.72
CA MET A 79 4.51 -1.73 12.10
C MET A 79 5.70 -0.96 11.51
N TYR A 80 6.92 -1.51 11.62
CA TYR A 80 8.12 -0.87 11.08
C TYR A 80 8.09 -0.77 9.56
N THR A 81 7.67 -1.81 8.85
CA THR A 81 7.55 -1.74 7.38
C THR A 81 6.47 -0.74 6.97
N SER A 82 5.31 -0.74 7.65
CA SER A 82 4.21 0.19 7.35
C SER A 82 4.58 1.64 7.63
N PHE A 83 5.21 1.92 8.77
CA PHE A 83 5.75 3.24 9.07
C PHE A 83 6.84 3.65 8.08
N GLY A 84 7.73 2.73 7.71
CA GLY A 84 8.76 2.97 6.70
C GLY A 84 8.17 3.37 5.35
N LYS A 85 7.06 2.75 4.92
CA LYS A 85 6.35 3.16 3.70
C LYS A 85 5.88 4.60 3.77
N PHE A 86 5.27 5.00 4.89
CA PHE A 86 4.83 6.37 5.11
C PHE A 86 5.99 7.37 5.01
N VAL A 87 7.16 7.05 5.58
CA VAL A 87 8.37 7.88 5.46
C VAL A 87 8.84 7.98 4.00
N VAL A 88 8.83 6.88 3.25
CA VAL A 88 9.18 6.89 1.83
C VAL A 88 8.23 7.80 1.03
N PHE A 89 6.93 7.77 1.30
CA PHE A 89 5.98 8.70 0.68
C PHE A 89 6.31 10.16 1.00
N PHE A 90 6.62 10.45 2.26
CA PHE A 90 6.99 11.79 2.67
C PHE A 90 8.21 12.30 1.91
N ILE A 91 9.25 11.47 1.78
CA ILE A 91 10.47 11.86 1.04
C ILE A 91 10.21 11.98 -0.47
N ALA A 92 9.44 11.06 -1.05
CA ALA A 92 9.21 11.01 -2.49
C ALA A 92 8.28 12.11 -3.00
N PHE A 93 7.26 12.49 -2.22
CA PHE A 93 6.21 13.39 -2.67
C PHE A 93 6.25 14.79 -2.07
N LYS A 94 6.87 15.00 -0.90
CA LYS A 94 7.06 16.34 -0.32
C LYS A 94 7.78 17.35 -1.22
N PRO A 95 8.70 16.98 -2.14
CA PRO A 95 9.27 17.95 -3.07
C PRO A 95 8.27 18.48 -4.10
N TYR A 96 7.17 17.75 -4.33
CA TYR A 96 6.16 18.07 -5.34
C TYR A 96 4.90 18.70 -4.73
N TYR A 97 4.58 18.33 -3.50
CA TYR A 97 3.54 18.99 -2.71
C TYR A 97 4.14 20.16 -1.98
N SER A 98 3.44 21.28 -1.89
CA SER A 98 3.91 22.54 -1.29
C SER A 98 4.60 23.51 -2.26
N ALA A 99 3.81 24.24 -3.06
CA ALA A 99 4.22 25.57 -3.50
C ALA A 99 4.35 26.56 -2.32
N ASN A 100 3.64 26.32 -1.21
CA ASN A 100 3.48 27.24 -0.07
C ASN A 100 3.94 26.68 1.29
N GLY A 101 4.69 25.57 1.32
CA GLY A 101 5.21 24.94 2.54
C GLY A 101 4.22 24.09 3.37
N THR A 102 2.95 23.98 2.94
CA THR A 102 1.91 23.16 3.59
C THR A 102 1.31 22.19 2.58
N VAL A 103 1.03 20.96 3.04
CA VAL A 103 0.35 19.92 2.25
C VAL A 103 -1.15 20.14 2.39
N ASP A 104 -1.84 20.34 1.28
CA ASP A 104 -3.30 20.50 1.29
C ASP A 104 -4.01 19.15 1.49
N PHE A 105 -5.28 19.19 1.88
CA PHE A 105 -6.10 18.01 2.15
C PHE A 105 -6.20 17.08 0.93
N ASP A 106 -6.33 17.61 -0.29
CA ASP A 106 -6.36 16.81 -1.52
C ASP A 106 -5.02 16.07 -1.76
N GLU A 107 -3.89 16.75 -1.57
CA GLU A 107 -2.55 16.13 -1.66
C GLU A 107 -2.39 15.02 -0.61
N PHE A 108 -2.85 15.27 0.63
CA PHE A 108 -2.83 14.29 1.70
C PHE A 108 -3.72 13.06 1.41
N MET A 109 -4.95 13.27 0.93
CA MET A 109 -5.85 12.18 0.53
C MET A 109 -5.27 11.35 -0.62
N THR A 110 -4.60 12.01 -1.56
CA THR A 110 -3.91 11.36 -2.68
C THR A 110 -2.82 10.39 -2.22
N LEU A 111 -2.15 10.67 -1.10
CA LEU A 111 -1.21 9.75 -0.46
C LEU A 111 -1.90 8.70 0.42
N MET A 112 -2.87 9.11 1.25
CA MET A 112 -3.41 8.27 2.32
C MET A 112 -4.40 7.21 1.84
N ILE A 113 -5.21 7.50 0.82
CA ILE A 113 -6.20 6.55 0.30
C ILE A 113 -5.52 5.26 -0.19
N PRO A 114 -4.60 5.30 -1.19
CA PRO A 114 -3.95 4.08 -1.67
C PRO A 114 -3.14 3.37 -0.58
N TYR A 115 -2.50 4.12 0.34
CA TYR A 115 -1.79 3.55 1.49
C TYR A 115 -2.70 2.74 2.40
N SER A 116 -3.85 3.30 2.79
CA SER A 116 -4.78 2.67 3.72
C SER A 116 -5.35 1.37 3.15
N PHE A 117 -5.74 1.39 1.87
CA PHE A 117 -6.27 0.18 1.21
C PHE A 117 -5.19 -0.89 1.00
N ALA A 118 -3.96 -0.50 0.66
CA ALA A 118 -2.84 -1.45 0.60
C ALA A 118 -2.56 -2.08 1.97
N LEU A 119 -2.60 -1.28 3.04
CA LEU A 119 -2.43 -1.74 4.42
C LEU A 119 -3.53 -2.72 4.85
N VAL A 120 -4.79 -2.43 4.54
CA VAL A 120 -5.92 -3.33 4.81
C VAL A 120 -5.75 -4.67 4.08
N ALA A 121 -5.31 -4.65 2.82
CA ALA A 121 -5.05 -5.87 2.06
C ALA A 121 -3.93 -6.72 2.69
N GLU A 122 -2.86 -6.08 3.19
CA GLU A 122 -1.79 -6.76 3.92
C GLU A 122 -2.33 -7.43 5.19
N ILE A 123 -3.05 -6.69 6.03
CA ILE A 123 -3.63 -7.21 7.28
C ILE A 123 -4.55 -8.40 7.00
N TYR A 124 -5.46 -8.25 6.03
CA TYR A 124 -6.38 -9.31 5.64
C TYR A 124 -5.63 -10.56 5.18
N SER A 125 -4.68 -10.41 4.26
CA SER A 125 -3.92 -11.54 3.73
C SER A 125 -3.07 -12.21 4.82
N MET A 126 -2.48 -11.39 5.70
CA MET A 126 -1.66 -11.88 6.79
C MET A 126 -2.47 -12.67 7.82
N SER A 127 -3.67 -12.19 8.18
CA SER A 127 -4.57 -12.92 9.07
C SER A 127 -4.92 -14.31 8.53
N LYS A 128 -5.10 -14.43 7.20
CA LYS A 128 -5.38 -15.71 6.54
C LYS A 128 -4.17 -16.64 6.56
N VAL A 129 -2.96 -16.09 6.41
CA VAL A 129 -1.73 -16.87 6.49
C VAL A 129 -1.47 -17.37 7.91
N LEU A 130 -1.77 -16.57 8.94
CA LEU A 130 -1.56 -16.95 10.35
C LEU A 130 -2.61 -17.93 10.88
N LYS A 131 -3.83 -17.91 10.34
CA LYS A 131 -4.92 -18.82 10.73
C LYS A 131 -4.77 -20.24 10.14
N ASN A 132 -3.96 -20.42 9.09
CA ASN A 132 -3.81 -21.65 8.30
C ASN A 132 -2.42 -22.28 8.38
#